data_AF-A0A8S1B436-F1
#
_entry.id   AF-A0A8S1B436-F1
#
_cell.length_a   1.000
_cell.length_b   1.000
_cell.length_c   1.000
_cell.angle_alpha   90.00
_cell.angle_beta   90.00
_cell.angle_gamma   90.00
#
_symmetry.space_group_name_H-M   'P 1'
#
loop_
_entity.id
_entity.type
_entity.pdbx_description
1 polymer ?
#
loop_
_entity_poly.entity_id
_entity_poly.type
_entity_poly.pdbx_seq_one_letter_code
_entity_poly.pdbx_strand_id
1 'polypeptide(L)'
;MSPKSNIVTAFSMGERKGQNLYYPPDYDPKVGGLNKFLGTHALRERARKIHMGILIIRFEMPYNIWCDGCNNHIGMGVRYNAEKTKIGMYYTTPVYQFRMKCHLCDNHFEIKTDPGNLDYVIVSGARRQENRWDPTENGQIVPETKETQKKLFDDAMFRLEHKTGDEDVAKLDKPRLGRLVGRNESVWKDDYEANCSLRRNFRKRRKELEESSVNDSLLLAKSSLNINLLPENEDDRNMASLLSLRPSKSIEESLTHTRSRILNTPALASSSRLLTSFGGLKKEEISNKSAQLTRNALGITIKRSKLEVLNDSPEDKKLAENGTIKDICPNEKDNNIKKDISDIKDEKETKVEEKVHLSSQLSLVGDYSSSEESS
;
A
#
# COMPACT_ATOMS: atom_id res chain seq x y z
N MET A 1 -14.66 -33.78 -39.62
CA MET A 1 -15.43 -33.36 -38.42
C MET A 1 -16.88 -33.19 -38.81
N SER A 2 -17.83 -33.87 -38.17
CA SER A 2 -19.26 -33.73 -38.44
C SER A 2 -19.88 -32.63 -37.57
N PRO A 3 -20.65 -31.67 -38.12
CA PRO A 3 -21.32 -30.65 -37.32
C PRO A 3 -22.42 -31.30 -36.47
N LYS A 4 -22.41 -31.03 -35.16
CA LYS A 4 -23.51 -31.43 -34.27
C LYS A 4 -24.67 -30.47 -34.47
N SER A 5 -25.82 -30.98 -34.91
CA SER A 5 -27.05 -30.21 -35.00
C SER A 5 -27.59 -29.91 -33.61
N ASN A 6 -27.52 -28.64 -33.20
CA ASN A 6 -28.14 -28.17 -31.96
C ASN A 6 -29.66 -28.12 -32.12
N ILE A 7 -30.33 -29.26 -31.91
CA ILE A 7 -31.78 -29.33 -31.83
C ILE A 7 -32.22 -28.66 -30.52
N VAL A 8 -32.58 -27.37 -30.60
CA VAL A 8 -33.18 -26.62 -29.51
C VAL A 8 -34.59 -27.16 -29.28
N THR A 9 -34.71 -28.15 -28.39
CA THR A 9 -36.00 -28.69 -27.95
C THR A 9 -36.67 -27.68 -27.01
N ALA A 10 -37.46 -26.78 -27.60
CA ALA A 10 -38.29 -25.84 -26.88
C ALA A 10 -39.44 -26.58 -26.17
N PHE A 11 -39.14 -27.14 -24.99
CA PHE A 11 -40.16 -27.71 -24.10
C PHE A 11 -41.11 -26.60 -23.64
N SER A 12 -42.32 -26.58 -24.22
CA SER A 12 -43.39 -25.71 -23.77
C SER A 12 -43.78 -26.07 -22.34
N MET A 13 -43.31 -25.28 -21.37
CA MET A 13 -43.68 -25.44 -19.97
C MET A 13 -45.09 -24.91 -19.77
N GLY A 14 -46.01 -25.81 -19.36
CA GLY A 14 -47.36 -25.43 -18.97
C GLY A 14 -47.39 -24.42 -17.81
N GLU A 15 -48.50 -23.71 -17.70
CA GLU A 15 -48.67 -22.60 -16.75
C GLU A 15 -48.35 -23.00 -15.30
N ARG A 16 -47.60 -22.13 -14.60
CA ARG A 16 -47.15 -22.33 -13.20
C ARG A 16 -48.28 -22.65 -12.21
N LYS A 17 -49.50 -22.22 -12.50
CA LYS A 17 -50.73 -22.50 -11.75
C LYS A 17 -51.90 -22.86 -12.70
N GLY A 18 -51.67 -23.75 -13.65
CA GLY A 18 -52.75 -24.22 -14.53
C GLY A 18 -53.96 -24.71 -13.73
N GLN A 19 -55.12 -24.05 -13.90
CA GLN A 19 -56.35 -24.31 -13.15
C GLN A 19 -56.91 -25.72 -13.40
N ASN A 20 -56.77 -26.19 -14.63
CA ASN A 20 -57.16 -27.54 -15.05
C ASN A 20 -55.89 -28.36 -15.35
N LEU A 21 -55.83 -29.57 -14.80
CA LEU A 21 -54.80 -30.55 -15.13
C LEU A 21 -55.43 -31.63 -16.02
N TYR A 22 -54.70 -32.10 -17.04
CA TYR A 22 -55.11 -33.27 -17.80
C TYR A 22 -54.94 -34.53 -16.96
N TYR A 23 -56.01 -35.31 -16.85
CA TYR A 23 -56.01 -36.67 -16.31
C TYR A 23 -56.28 -37.63 -17.47
N PRO A 24 -55.51 -38.72 -17.63
CA PRO A 24 -55.78 -39.71 -18.67
C PRO A 24 -57.11 -40.44 -18.39
N PRO A 25 -57.78 -41.01 -19.42
CA PRO A 25 -59.09 -41.65 -19.25
C PRO A 25 -59.05 -42.84 -18.27
N ASP A 26 -57.90 -43.49 -18.13
CA ASP A 26 -57.69 -44.64 -17.24
C ASP A 26 -57.39 -44.25 -15.78
N TYR A 27 -57.44 -42.94 -15.43
CA TYR A 27 -57.15 -42.45 -14.08
C TYR A 27 -58.34 -42.60 -13.13
N ASP A 28 -58.27 -43.62 -12.28
CA ASP A 28 -59.18 -43.76 -11.13
C ASP A 28 -58.86 -42.71 -10.04
N PRO A 29 -59.77 -41.78 -9.69
CA PRO A 29 -59.52 -40.81 -8.61
C PRO A 29 -59.37 -41.47 -7.23
N LYS A 30 -59.82 -42.73 -7.09
CA LYS A 30 -59.70 -43.54 -5.87
C LYS A 30 -58.26 -43.93 -5.52
N VAL A 31 -57.35 -43.99 -6.50
CA VAL A 31 -55.94 -44.37 -6.23
C VAL A 31 -55.20 -43.25 -5.47
N GLY A 32 -55.71 -42.02 -5.53
CA GLY A 32 -55.06 -40.80 -5.07
C GLY A 32 -54.50 -39.98 -6.24
N GLY A 33 -53.88 -38.84 -5.94
CA GLY A 33 -53.44 -37.87 -6.96
C GLY A 33 -52.51 -38.44 -8.04
N LEU A 34 -52.61 -37.89 -9.25
CA LEU A 34 -51.93 -38.31 -10.50
C LEU A 34 -50.46 -38.77 -10.34
N ASN A 35 -49.66 -38.10 -9.51
CA ASN A 35 -48.28 -38.52 -9.22
C ASN A 35 -48.20 -40.00 -8.75
N LYS A 36 -49.10 -40.42 -7.85
CA LYS A 36 -49.16 -41.78 -7.28
C LYS A 36 -49.66 -42.80 -8.30
N PHE A 37 -50.63 -42.43 -9.15
CA PHE A 37 -51.07 -43.25 -10.29
C PHE A 37 -49.91 -43.53 -11.26
N LEU A 38 -49.09 -42.51 -11.55
CA LEU A 38 -47.88 -42.62 -12.38
C LEU A 38 -46.65 -43.21 -11.66
N GLY A 39 -46.78 -43.66 -10.40
CA GLY A 39 -45.65 -44.17 -9.60
C GLY A 39 -44.55 -43.13 -9.28
N THR A 40 -44.81 -41.85 -9.53
CA THR A 40 -43.83 -40.75 -9.35
C THR A 40 -43.97 -40.09 -7.98
N HIS A 41 -42.84 -39.69 -7.39
CA HIS A 41 -42.86 -38.90 -6.16
C HIS A 41 -43.02 -37.40 -6.46
N ALA A 42 -43.80 -36.66 -5.65
CA ALA A 42 -44.08 -35.24 -5.87
C ALA A 42 -42.82 -34.35 -5.92
N LEU A 43 -41.78 -34.71 -5.14
CA LEU A 43 -40.48 -34.02 -5.13
C LEU A 43 -39.51 -34.53 -6.24
N ARG A 44 -39.93 -35.49 -7.07
CA ARG A 44 -39.18 -36.09 -8.18
C ARG A 44 -37.74 -36.47 -7.78
N GLU A 45 -36.74 -36.02 -8.55
CA GLU A 45 -35.32 -36.33 -8.37
C GLU A 45 -34.79 -36.09 -6.95
N ARG A 46 -35.31 -35.05 -6.28
CA ARG A 46 -34.95 -34.67 -4.91
C ARG A 46 -35.19 -35.79 -3.89
N ALA A 47 -36.14 -36.69 -4.19
CA ALA A 47 -36.54 -37.81 -3.35
C ALA A 47 -35.97 -39.17 -3.81
N ARG A 48 -35.00 -39.22 -4.74
CA ARG A 48 -34.41 -40.50 -5.23
C ARG A 48 -33.88 -41.41 -4.13
N LYS A 49 -33.41 -40.85 -3.01
CA LYS A 49 -32.88 -41.58 -1.85
C LYS A 49 -33.86 -41.68 -0.67
N ILE A 50 -35.15 -41.39 -0.86
CA ILE A 50 -36.15 -41.35 0.23
C ILE A 50 -36.35 -42.70 0.92
N HIS A 51 -36.10 -43.82 0.23
CA HIS A 51 -36.10 -45.17 0.80
C HIS A 51 -34.98 -45.39 1.84
N MET A 52 -33.92 -44.57 1.83
CA MET A 52 -32.87 -44.51 2.85
C MET A 52 -33.16 -43.44 3.93
N GLY A 53 -34.34 -42.82 3.91
CA GLY A 53 -34.64 -41.64 4.75
C GLY A 53 -33.90 -40.36 4.36
N ILE A 54 -33.17 -40.36 3.23
CA ILE A 54 -32.39 -39.22 2.74
C ILE A 54 -33.26 -38.38 1.81
N LEU A 55 -33.41 -37.10 2.13
CA LEU A 55 -34.02 -36.10 1.24
C LEU A 55 -32.98 -35.07 0.80
N ILE A 56 -32.82 -34.85 -0.50
CA ILE A 56 -31.95 -33.77 -0.98
C ILE A 56 -32.66 -32.43 -0.69
N ILE A 57 -31.94 -31.42 -0.23
CA ILE A 57 -32.45 -30.05 -0.07
C ILE A 57 -31.44 -29.04 -0.60
N ARG A 58 -31.89 -27.80 -0.82
CA ARG A 58 -30.96 -26.67 -0.93
C ARG A 58 -30.75 -26.12 0.48
N PHE A 59 -29.52 -26.11 0.96
CA PHE A 59 -29.10 -25.66 2.28
C PHE A 59 -28.21 -24.43 2.14
N GLU A 60 -28.31 -23.48 3.07
CA GLU A 60 -27.51 -22.26 3.13
C GLU A 60 -26.65 -22.29 4.37
N MET A 61 -25.37 -21.92 4.25
CA MET A 61 -24.44 -22.00 5.37
C MET A 61 -24.82 -21.06 6.51
N PRO A 62 -24.98 -21.56 7.76
CA PRO A 62 -25.40 -20.74 8.90
C PRO A 62 -24.29 -19.82 9.42
N TYR A 63 -23.02 -20.13 9.13
CA TYR A 63 -21.85 -19.37 9.54
C TYR A 63 -20.64 -19.73 8.65
N ASN A 64 -19.56 -18.97 8.77
CA ASN A 64 -18.31 -19.23 8.08
C ASN A 64 -17.62 -20.51 8.60
N ILE A 65 -17.05 -21.31 7.69
CA ILE A 65 -16.29 -22.52 8.02
C ILE A 65 -15.01 -22.61 7.17
N TRP A 66 -14.04 -23.40 7.62
CA TRP A 66 -12.91 -23.87 6.82
C TRP A 66 -13.09 -25.36 6.54
N CYS A 67 -12.91 -25.80 5.29
CA CYS A 67 -13.04 -27.22 4.94
C CYS A 67 -11.71 -27.96 5.12
N ASP A 68 -11.68 -28.99 5.97
CA ASP A 68 -10.45 -29.68 6.38
C ASP A 68 -9.72 -30.37 5.21
N GLY A 69 -10.44 -30.67 4.12
CA GLY A 69 -9.88 -31.33 2.93
C GLY A 69 -9.24 -30.41 1.89
N CYS A 70 -9.38 -29.09 2.01
CA CYS A 70 -8.72 -28.13 1.11
C CYS A 70 -8.28 -26.82 1.78
N ASN A 71 -8.51 -26.67 3.09
CA ASN A 71 -8.19 -25.50 3.92
C ASN A 71 -8.69 -24.15 3.37
N ASN A 72 -9.67 -24.17 2.47
CA ASN A 72 -10.32 -22.97 1.96
C ASN A 72 -11.53 -22.57 2.83
N HIS A 73 -11.74 -21.27 2.91
CA HIS A 73 -12.90 -20.67 3.57
C HIS A 73 -14.18 -20.87 2.75
N ILE A 74 -15.28 -21.18 3.43
CA ILE A 74 -16.63 -21.19 2.90
C ILE A 74 -17.44 -20.20 3.74
N GLY A 75 -17.93 -19.14 3.09
CA GLY A 75 -18.72 -18.11 3.75
C GLY A 75 -20.13 -18.56 4.16
N MET A 76 -20.69 -17.85 5.14
CA MET A 76 -22.11 -17.85 5.46
C MET A 76 -22.97 -17.57 4.21
N GLY A 77 -24.16 -18.19 4.12
CA GLY A 77 -25.08 -18.03 2.99
C GLY A 77 -24.72 -18.79 1.71
N VAL A 78 -23.54 -19.44 1.62
CA VAL A 78 -23.20 -20.29 0.46
C VAL A 78 -24.18 -21.46 0.33
N ARG A 79 -24.68 -21.68 -0.89
CA ARG A 79 -25.80 -22.58 -1.21
C ARG A 79 -25.33 -23.95 -1.70
N TYR A 80 -25.62 -25.00 -0.94
CA TYR A 80 -25.30 -26.39 -1.28
C TYR A 80 -26.54 -27.24 -1.57
N ASN A 81 -26.35 -28.30 -2.35
CA ASN A 81 -27.29 -29.42 -2.40
C ASN A 81 -26.91 -30.40 -1.29
N ALA A 82 -27.66 -30.42 -0.20
CA ALA A 82 -27.37 -31.20 0.99
C ALA A 82 -28.30 -32.42 1.11
N GLU A 83 -27.73 -33.54 1.56
CA GLU A 83 -28.46 -34.75 1.94
C GLU A 83 -28.96 -34.60 3.38
N LYS A 84 -30.25 -34.29 3.55
CA LYS A 84 -30.91 -34.23 4.85
C LYS A 84 -31.26 -35.64 5.33
N THR A 85 -30.72 -36.04 6.46
CA THR A 85 -31.10 -37.24 7.23
C THR A 85 -31.70 -36.85 8.58
N LYS A 86 -32.54 -37.73 9.14
CA LYS A 86 -33.09 -37.62 10.50
C LYS A 86 -32.34 -38.63 11.38
N ILE A 87 -31.60 -38.16 12.38
CA ILE A 87 -30.74 -39.02 13.21
C ILE A 87 -31.37 -39.30 14.59
N GLY A 88 -32.07 -38.33 15.18
CA GLY A 88 -32.57 -38.49 16.55
C GLY A 88 -33.69 -37.53 16.92
N MET A 89 -33.93 -37.43 18.23
CA MET A 89 -34.88 -36.52 18.86
C MET A 89 -34.21 -35.77 19.99
N TYR A 90 -34.49 -34.47 20.09
CA TYR A 90 -34.26 -33.66 21.27
C TYR A 90 -35.64 -33.40 21.91
N TYR A 91 -36.00 -34.18 22.93
CA TYR A 91 -37.36 -34.33 23.43
C TYR A 91 -38.36 -34.68 22.31
N THR A 92 -39.14 -33.71 21.84
CA THR A 92 -40.12 -33.86 20.73
C THR A 92 -39.61 -33.33 19.39
N THR A 93 -38.48 -32.62 19.36
CA THR A 93 -37.93 -31.97 18.15
C THR A 93 -37.00 -32.91 17.40
N PRO A 94 -37.20 -33.16 16.08
CA PRO A 94 -36.32 -34.00 15.28
C PRO A 94 -34.94 -33.36 15.09
N VAL A 95 -33.88 -34.08 15.43
CA VAL A 95 -32.49 -33.72 15.10
C VAL A 95 -32.17 -34.19 13.68
N TYR A 96 -31.77 -33.25 12.84
CA TYR A 96 -31.37 -33.51 11.46
C TYR A 96 -29.86 -33.37 11.29
N GLN A 97 -29.30 -34.17 10.38
CA GLN A 97 -27.94 -34.00 9.86
C GLN A 97 -28.01 -33.68 8.37
N PHE A 98 -27.10 -32.82 7.94
CA PHE A 98 -26.93 -32.40 6.55
C PHE A 98 -25.53 -32.77 6.11
N ARG A 99 -25.41 -33.76 5.20
CA ARG A 99 -24.16 -34.09 4.53
C ARG A 99 -24.11 -33.38 3.19
N MET A 100 -23.01 -32.68 2.89
CA MET A 100 -22.81 -32.06 1.58
C MET A 100 -21.33 -32.02 1.18
N LYS A 101 -21.08 -31.91 -0.12
CA LYS A 101 -19.73 -31.87 -0.71
C LYS A 101 -19.23 -30.43 -0.77
N CYS A 102 -17.93 -30.22 -0.55
CA CYS A 102 -17.27 -28.95 -0.80
C CYS A 102 -17.34 -28.55 -2.30
N HIS A 103 -17.35 -27.25 -2.60
CA HIS A 103 -17.37 -26.77 -3.99
C HIS A 103 -15.97 -26.75 -4.64
N LEU A 104 -14.90 -26.87 -3.84
CA LEU A 104 -13.50 -26.83 -4.28
C LEU A 104 -12.80 -28.20 -4.29
N CYS A 105 -13.35 -29.21 -3.61
CA CYS A 105 -12.74 -30.54 -3.48
C CYS A 105 -13.77 -31.65 -3.24
N ASP A 106 -13.36 -32.91 -3.35
CA ASP A 106 -14.21 -34.09 -3.13
C ASP A 106 -14.55 -34.38 -1.65
N ASN A 107 -14.01 -33.60 -0.71
CA ASN A 107 -14.33 -33.75 0.70
C ASN A 107 -15.81 -33.46 0.98
N HIS A 108 -16.39 -34.24 1.89
CA HIS A 108 -17.76 -34.07 2.37
C HIS A 108 -17.70 -33.71 3.85
N PHE A 109 -18.57 -32.80 4.27
CA PHE A 109 -18.70 -32.38 5.67
C PHE A 109 -20.15 -32.54 6.14
N GLU A 110 -20.30 -32.73 7.44
CA GLU A 110 -21.58 -33.07 8.06
C GLU A 110 -21.92 -32.11 9.19
N ILE A 111 -23.13 -31.55 9.15
CA ILE A 111 -23.61 -30.54 10.10
C ILE A 111 -24.92 -31.03 10.73
N LYS A 112 -25.02 -30.98 12.06
CA LYS A 112 -26.24 -31.29 12.84
C LYS A 112 -26.97 -30.03 13.29
N THR A 113 -28.27 -30.16 13.55
CA THR A 113 -29.09 -29.18 14.26
C THR A 113 -29.05 -29.44 15.77
N ASP A 114 -28.82 -28.41 16.59
CA ASP A 114 -28.76 -28.53 18.05
C ASP A 114 -29.85 -27.65 18.71
N PRO A 115 -31.09 -28.19 18.91
CA PRO A 115 -32.24 -27.37 19.31
C PRO A 115 -32.13 -26.76 20.71
N GLY A 116 -31.26 -27.29 21.59
CA GLY A 116 -31.00 -26.71 22.91
C GLY A 116 -30.21 -25.38 22.85
N ASN A 117 -29.32 -25.24 21.87
CA ASN A 117 -28.47 -24.05 21.69
C ASN A 117 -28.98 -23.12 20.56
N LEU A 118 -30.02 -23.53 19.83
CA LEU A 118 -30.55 -22.86 18.63
C LEU A 118 -29.51 -22.65 17.51
N ASP A 119 -28.47 -23.49 17.48
CA ASP A 119 -27.33 -23.40 16.56
C ASP A 119 -27.15 -24.71 15.76
N TYR A 120 -26.18 -24.72 14.87
CA TYR A 120 -25.72 -25.89 14.13
C TYR A 120 -24.33 -26.29 14.60
N VAL A 121 -24.07 -27.60 14.74
CA VAL A 121 -22.76 -28.13 15.13
C VAL A 121 -22.17 -28.95 13.98
N ILE A 122 -20.92 -28.65 13.59
CA ILE A 122 -20.19 -29.47 12.62
C ILE A 122 -19.72 -30.75 13.31
N VAL A 123 -19.90 -31.88 12.61
CA VAL A 123 -19.54 -33.23 13.10
C VAL A 123 -18.22 -33.70 12.48
N SER A 124 -17.99 -33.37 11.21
CA SER A 124 -16.85 -33.85 10.43
C SER A 124 -16.62 -33.01 9.17
N GLY A 125 -15.36 -32.98 8.69
CA GLY A 125 -14.96 -32.46 7.37
C GLY A 125 -14.86 -30.93 7.24
N ALA A 126 -15.18 -30.19 8.29
CA ALA A 126 -14.92 -28.76 8.41
C ALA A 126 -14.79 -28.33 9.87
N ARG A 127 -14.08 -27.22 10.09
CA ARG A 127 -14.02 -26.46 11.36
C ARG A 127 -14.77 -25.14 11.24
N ARG A 128 -15.42 -24.70 12.32
CA ARG A 128 -16.06 -23.38 12.38
C ARG A 128 -14.98 -22.29 12.27
N GLN A 129 -15.26 -21.21 11.55
CA GLN A 129 -14.46 -19.99 11.73
C GLN A 129 -14.98 -19.29 12.98
N GLU A 130 -14.23 -19.40 14.06
CA GLU A 130 -14.55 -18.74 15.32
C GLU A 130 -14.19 -17.26 15.26
N ASN A 131 -15.13 -16.43 14.78
CA ASN A 131 -15.04 -14.97 14.84
C ASN A 131 -15.42 -14.43 16.24
N ARG A 132 -15.28 -15.26 17.29
CA ARG A 132 -15.55 -14.87 18.67
C ARG A 132 -14.34 -14.07 19.17
N TRP A 133 -14.41 -12.75 19.07
CA TRP A 133 -13.46 -11.85 19.70
C TRP A 133 -13.39 -12.16 21.20
N ASP A 134 -12.24 -12.63 21.68
CA ASP A 134 -11.93 -12.63 23.10
C ASP A 134 -11.42 -11.23 23.47
N PRO A 135 -12.17 -10.43 24.26
CA PRO A 135 -11.72 -9.07 24.58
C PRO A 135 -10.45 -9.08 25.45
N THR A 136 -10.13 -10.22 26.09
CA THR A 136 -8.94 -10.43 26.93
C THR A 136 -7.65 -10.33 26.12
N GLU A 137 -7.60 -10.95 24.93
CA GLU A 137 -6.38 -10.98 24.09
C GLU A 137 -6.00 -9.59 23.57
N ASN A 138 -6.98 -8.71 23.40
CA ASN A 138 -6.79 -7.36 22.87
C ASN A 138 -6.65 -6.26 23.93
N GLY A 139 -6.54 -6.62 25.21
CA GLY A 139 -6.41 -5.64 26.31
C GLY A 139 -7.64 -4.75 26.48
N GLN A 140 -8.80 -5.19 25.96
CA GLN A 140 -10.07 -4.50 26.12
C GLN A 140 -10.67 -4.91 27.47
N ILE A 141 -11.35 -3.98 28.16
CA ILE A 141 -11.94 -4.25 29.47
C ILE A 141 -13.06 -5.27 29.30
N VAL A 142 -12.77 -6.54 29.62
CA VAL A 142 -13.74 -7.64 29.59
C VAL A 142 -14.80 -7.34 30.65
N PRO A 143 -16.10 -7.26 30.31
CA PRO A 143 -17.14 -7.18 31.32
C PRO A 143 -17.13 -8.48 32.13
N GLU A 144 -17.01 -8.34 33.45
CA GLU A 144 -16.89 -9.45 34.38
C GLU A 144 -17.92 -10.58 34.16
N THR A 145 -17.53 -11.80 34.51
CA THR A 145 -18.41 -12.97 34.37
C THR A 145 -19.71 -12.81 35.18
N LYS A 146 -20.80 -13.43 34.72
CA LYS A 146 -22.07 -13.45 35.48
C LYS A 146 -21.97 -14.14 36.86
N GLU A 147 -20.85 -14.79 37.16
CA GLU A 147 -20.59 -15.42 38.46
C GLU A 147 -19.82 -14.50 39.39
N THR A 148 -18.80 -13.79 38.90
CA THR A 148 -18.09 -12.76 39.69
C THR A 148 -18.98 -11.56 39.96
N GLN A 149 -19.80 -11.11 38.99
CA GLN A 149 -20.83 -10.08 39.21
C GLN A 149 -21.82 -10.45 40.33
N LYS A 150 -22.19 -11.73 40.48
CA LYS A 150 -23.01 -12.21 41.60
C LYS A 150 -22.25 -12.16 42.91
N LYS A 151 -21.02 -12.69 42.95
CA LYS A 151 -20.17 -12.65 44.15
C LYS A 151 -19.90 -11.21 44.63
N LEU A 152 -19.73 -10.24 43.73
CA LEU A 152 -19.62 -8.81 44.05
C LEU A 152 -20.91 -8.21 44.65
N PHE A 153 -22.08 -8.81 44.40
CA PHE A 153 -23.35 -8.37 44.97
C PHE A 153 -23.64 -9.08 46.30
N ASP A 154 -23.45 -10.41 46.32
CA ASP A 154 -23.79 -11.31 47.42
C ASP A 154 -22.76 -11.29 48.57
N ASP A 155 -21.47 -11.11 48.28
CA ASP A 155 -20.38 -11.08 49.27
C ASP A 155 -19.72 -9.70 49.39
N ALA A 156 -19.82 -9.12 50.59
CA ALA A 156 -19.24 -7.83 50.93
C ALA A 156 -17.71 -7.84 51.07
N MET A 157 -17.09 -8.97 51.39
CA MET A 157 -15.63 -9.12 51.53
C MET A 157 -14.98 -9.26 50.16
N PHE A 158 -15.47 -10.18 49.32
CA PHE A 158 -15.03 -10.33 47.93
C PHE A 158 -15.09 -9.00 47.16
N ARG A 159 -16.16 -8.21 47.36
CA ARG A 159 -16.29 -6.85 46.79
C ARG A 159 -15.28 -5.83 47.34
N LEU A 160 -14.85 -5.97 48.60
CA LEU A 160 -13.82 -5.10 49.16
C LEU A 160 -12.45 -5.42 48.55
N GLU A 161 -12.11 -6.71 48.47
CA GLU A 161 -10.86 -7.21 47.88
C GLU A 161 -10.69 -6.79 46.41
N HIS A 162 -11.76 -6.91 45.61
CA HIS A 162 -11.74 -6.48 44.19
C HIS A 162 -11.46 -4.98 44.06
N LYS A 163 -12.14 -4.15 44.85
CA LYS A 163 -11.91 -2.69 44.86
C LYS A 163 -10.48 -2.32 45.26
N THR A 164 -9.90 -3.00 46.25
CA THR A 164 -8.49 -2.76 46.61
C THR A 164 -7.53 -3.18 45.49
N GLY A 165 -7.84 -4.25 44.76
CA GLY A 165 -7.10 -4.65 43.56
C GLY A 165 -7.18 -3.61 42.45
N ASP A 166 -8.37 -3.12 42.12
CA ASP A 166 -8.60 -2.06 41.13
C ASP A 166 -7.82 -0.78 41.48
N GLU A 167 -7.87 -0.37 42.76
CA GLU A 167 -7.11 0.78 43.25
C GLU A 167 -5.60 0.59 43.13
N ASP A 168 -5.07 -0.60 43.40
CA ASP A 168 -3.64 -0.88 43.33
C ASP A 168 -3.13 -0.96 41.89
N VAL A 169 -3.92 -1.53 40.97
CA VAL A 169 -3.66 -1.42 39.52
C VAL A 169 -3.65 0.05 39.08
N ALA A 170 -4.63 0.84 39.52
CA ALA A 170 -4.67 2.28 39.21
C ALA A 170 -3.46 3.05 39.79
N LYS A 171 -2.97 2.69 41.00
CA LYS A 171 -1.74 3.26 41.59
C LYS A 171 -0.50 2.91 40.76
N LEU A 172 -0.41 1.70 40.20
CA LEU A 172 0.70 1.25 39.36
C LEU A 172 0.73 1.90 37.96
N ASP A 173 -0.42 2.08 37.31
CA ASP A 173 -0.47 2.72 35.98
C ASP A 173 -0.44 4.25 36.03
N LYS A 174 -0.83 4.91 37.14
CA LYS A 174 -0.74 6.37 37.30
C LYS A 174 0.64 6.97 36.95
N PRO A 175 1.80 6.46 37.41
CA PRO A 175 3.13 6.94 36.98
C PRO A 175 3.52 6.52 35.56
N ARG A 176 2.85 5.56 34.93
CA ARG A 176 3.00 5.25 33.50
C ARG A 176 2.28 6.29 32.65
N LEU A 177 1.04 6.61 33.01
CA LEU A 177 0.24 7.66 32.38
C LEU A 177 0.91 9.04 32.53
N GLY A 178 1.40 9.39 33.72
CA GLY A 178 2.13 10.63 33.95
C GLY A 178 3.38 10.79 33.07
N ARG A 179 4.15 9.70 32.87
CA ARG A 179 5.30 9.69 31.94
C ARG A 179 4.88 9.83 30.48
N LEU A 180 3.75 9.23 30.07
CA LEU A 180 3.21 9.38 28.71
C LEU A 180 2.72 10.80 28.44
N VAL A 181 1.99 11.41 29.39
CA VAL A 181 1.52 12.80 29.32
C VAL A 181 2.68 13.77 29.28
N GLY A 182 3.62 13.70 30.23
CA GLY A 182 4.80 14.58 30.25
C GLY A 182 5.68 14.46 29.01
N ARG A 183 5.83 13.24 28.45
CA ARG A 183 6.50 13.06 27.14
C ARG A 183 5.73 13.79 26.04
N ASN A 184 4.41 13.65 25.99
CA ASN A 184 3.58 14.29 24.97
C ASN A 184 3.65 15.82 25.09
N GLU A 185 3.48 16.36 26.29
CA GLU A 185 3.63 17.80 26.59
C GLU A 185 5.03 18.33 26.23
N SER A 186 6.09 17.54 26.41
CA SER A 186 7.45 17.97 26.05
C SER A 186 7.72 17.97 24.54
N VAL A 187 7.12 17.03 23.79
CA VAL A 187 7.33 16.86 22.34
C VAL A 187 6.46 17.82 21.53
N TRP A 188 5.20 18.01 21.93
CA TRP A 188 4.21 18.84 21.24
C TRP A 188 4.12 20.26 21.84
N LYS A 189 5.15 20.69 22.60
CA LYS A 189 5.17 22.01 23.25
C LYS A 189 5.29 23.16 22.25
N ASP A 190 6.03 22.93 21.16
CA ASP A 190 6.24 23.90 20.09
C ASP A 190 6.27 23.20 18.72
N ASP A 191 5.07 22.75 18.31
CA ASP A 191 4.82 22.24 16.96
C ASP A 191 5.24 23.23 15.87
N TYR A 192 5.25 24.54 16.17
CA TYR A 192 5.54 25.60 15.20
C TYR A 192 7.05 25.71 14.92
N GLU A 193 7.90 25.75 15.94
CA GLU A 193 9.35 25.72 15.78
C GLU A 193 9.80 24.39 15.14
N ALA A 194 9.24 23.26 15.57
CA ALA A 194 9.52 21.96 14.97
C ALA A 194 9.18 21.94 13.47
N ASN A 195 7.99 22.39 13.09
CA ASN A 195 7.60 22.52 11.68
C ASN A 195 8.47 23.52 10.91
N CYS A 196 8.85 24.65 11.52
CA CYS A 196 9.70 25.66 10.91
C CYS A 196 11.10 25.11 10.61
N SER A 197 11.69 24.39 11.56
CA SER A 197 12.98 23.72 11.43
C SER A 197 12.96 22.65 10.33
N LEU A 198 11.96 21.74 10.34
CA LEU A 198 11.79 20.74 9.30
C LEU A 198 11.64 21.38 7.90
N ARG A 199 10.75 22.37 7.76
CA ARG A 199 10.54 23.09 6.48
C ARG A 199 11.80 23.82 6.00
N ARG A 200 12.62 24.35 6.92
CA ARG A 200 13.93 24.96 6.60
C ARG A 200 14.90 23.92 6.05
N ASN A 201 14.98 22.75 6.68
CA ASN A 201 15.85 21.65 6.26
C ASN A 201 15.42 21.06 4.91
N PHE A 202 14.13 20.84 4.69
CA PHE A 202 13.61 20.40 3.38
C PHE A 202 13.86 21.42 2.27
N ARG A 203 13.70 22.73 2.52
CA ARG A 203 14.05 23.79 1.55
C ARG A 203 15.53 23.77 1.19
N LYS A 204 16.42 23.59 2.18
CA LYS A 204 17.87 23.48 1.96
C LYS A 204 18.20 22.23 1.12
N ARG A 205 17.74 21.05 1.55
CA ARG A 205 18.01 19.77 0.86
C ARG A 205 17.43 19.71 -0.56
N ARG A 206 16.25 20.31 -0.80
CA ARG A 206 15.68 20.40 -2.15
C ARG A 206 16.56 21.25 -3.06
N LYS A 207 17.05 22.40 -2.56
CA LYS A 207 17.98 23.25 -3.30
C LYS A 207 19.31 22.54 -3.58
N GLU A 208 19.87 21.82 -2.62
CA GLU A 208 21.11 21.04 -2.80
C GLU A 208 20.95 19.94 -3.87
N LEU A 209 19.80 19.25 -3.91
CA LEU A 209 19.46 18.26 -4.93
C LEU A 209 19.29 18.93 -6.32
N GLU A 210 18.56 20.04 -6.38
CA GLU A 210 18.34 20.86 -7.58
C GLU A 210 19.66 21.40 -8.16
N GLU A 211 20.59 21.85 -7.31
CA GLU A 211 21.95 22.25 -7.71
C GLU A 211 22.80 21.06 -8.19
N SER A 212 22.71 19.89 -7.54
CA SER A 212 23.38 18.66 -8.03
C SER A 212 22.86 18.26 -9.41
N SER A 213 21.54 18.12 -9.58
CA SER A 213 20.95 17.62 -10.82
C SER A 213 21.23 18.54 -12.02
N VAL A 214 21.34 19.85 -11.80
CA VAL A 214 21.84 20.80 -12.82
C VAL A 214 23.29 20.50 -13.18
N ASN A 215 24.20 20.34 -12.20
CA ASN A 215 25.61 19.99 -12.47
C ASN A 215 25.73 18.64 -13.20
N ASP A 216 25.00 17.62 -12.75
CA ASP A 216 24.97 16.28 -13.35
C ASP A 216 24.47 16.34 -14.80
N SER A 217 23.43 17.13 -15.08
CA SER A 217 22.92 17.35 -16.45
C SER A 217 23.95 18.01 -17.38
N LEU A 218 24.76 18.95 -16.86
CA LEU A 218 25.82 19.61 -17.61
C LEU A 218 27.00 18.66 -17.88
N LEU A 219 27.31 17.76 -16.95
CA LEU A 219 28.32 16.71 -17.14
C LEU A 219 27.86 15.67 -18.18
N LEU A 220 26.60 15.25 -18.14
CA LEU A 220 26.01 14.37 -19.16
C LEU A 220 25.99 15.02 -20.54
N ALA A 221 25.54 16.28 -20.65
CA ALA A 221 25.55 17.01 -21.91
C ALA A 221 26.96 17.19 -22.49
N LYS A 222 27.97 17.43 -21.64
CA LYS A 222 29.38 17.54 -22.05
C LYS A 222 29.99 16.19 -22.49
N SER A 223 29.54 15.09 -21.92
CA SER A 223 30.03 13.73 -22.21
C SER A 223 29.23 12.99 -23.29
N SER A 224 28.05 13.52 -23.69
CA SER A 224 27.08 12.87 -24.57
C SER A 224 26.59 11.50 -24.06
N LEU A 225 26.53 11.33 -22.74
CA LEU A 225 26.04 10.11 -22.08
C LEU A 225 24.57 10.24 -21.69
N ASN A 226 23.88 9.10 -21.56
CA ASN A 226 22.53 8.99 -21.03
C ASN A 226 22.51 7.87 -19.98
N ILE A 227 22.99 8.20 -18.78
CA ILE A 227 23.19 7.29 -17.64
C ILE A 227 22.90 8.10 -16.38
N ASN A 228 22.22 7.54 -15.38
CA ASN A 228 22.04 8.21 -14.10
C ASN A 228 23.38 8.26 -13.35
N LEU A 229 23.84 9.45 -12.96
CA LEU A 229 25.03 9.59 -12.11
C LEU A 229 24.70 9.13 -10.67
N LEU A 230 25.72 8.57 -10.02
CA LEU A 230 25.74 8.34 -8.57
C LEU A 230 26.45 9.55 -7.91
N PRO A 231 26.18 9.83 -6.62
CA PRO A 231 26.91 10.85 -5.87
C PRO A 231 28.41 10.51 -5.80
N GLU A 232 29.26 11.54 -5.82
CA GLU A 232 30.71 11.39 -5.76
C GLU A 232 31.20 10.77 -4.44
N ASN A 233 31.87 9.62 -4.49
CA ASN A 233 32.55 9.05 -3.34
C ASN A 233 33.96 9.65 -3.15
N GLU A 234 34.47 9.61 -1.93
CA GLU A 234 35.82 10.14 -1.62
C GLU A 234 36.93 9.33 -2.30
N ASP A 235 36.79 8.00 -2.38
CA ASP A 235 37.73 7.13 -3.09
C ASP A 235 37.78 7.42 -4.60
N ASP A 236 36.63 7.69 -5.22
CA ASP A 236 36.57 8.05 -6.64
C ASP A 236 37.26 9.39 -6.92
N ARG A 237 37.06 10.38 -6.04
CA ARG A 237 37.77 11.68 -6.09
C ARG A 237 39.29 11.49 -5.94
N ASN A 238 39.71 10.65 -5.00
CA ASN A 238 41.13 10.34 -4.75
C ASN A 238 41.76 9.63 -5.97
N MET A 239 41.08 8.64 -6.55
CA MET A 239 41.54 7.97 -7.76
C MET A 239 41.58 8.91 -8.98
N ALA A 240 40.57 9.74 -9.18
CA ALA A 240 40.54 10.74 -10.27
C ALA A 240 41.71 11.73 -10.15
N SER A 241 42.04 12.18 -8.94
CA SER A 241 43.21 13.03 -8.67
C SER A 241 44.51 12.32 -9.07
N LEU A 242 44.72 11.07 -8.64
CA LEU A 242 45.91 10.28 -8.99
C LEU A 242 45.99 9.95 -10.50
N LEU A 243 44.86 9.75 -11.17
CA LEU A 243 44.80 9.55 -12.61
C LEU A 243 45.19 10.81 -13.40
N SER A 244 44.87 12.01 -12.91
CA SER A 244 45.30 13.27 -13.53
C SER A 244 46.82 13.47 -13.57
N LEU A 245 47.55 12.81 -12.65
CA LEU A 245 49.01 12.82 -12.56
C LEU A 245 49.68 11.72 -13.39
N ARG A 246 48.94 10.75 -13.94
CA ARG A 246 49.51 9.72 -14.81
C ARG A 246 49.66 10.23 -16.24
N PRO A 247 50.81 10.03 -16.91
CA PRO A 247 50.95 10.33 -18.33
C PRO A 247 49.98 9.45 -19.13
N SER A 248 49.23 10.06 -20.06
CA SER A 248 48.16 9.40 -20.83
C SER A 248 48.62 8.42 -21.92
N LYS A 249 49.93 8.15 -21.97
CA LYS A 249 50.61 7.20 -22.86
C LYS A 249 51.82 6.65 -22.11
N SER A 250 52.18 5.39 -22.37
CA SER A 250 53.48 4.85 -21.93
C SER A 250 54.63 5.61 -22.60
N ILE A 251 55.84 5.50 -22.03
CA ILE A 251 57.03 6.12 -22.64
C ILE A 251 57.28 5.52 -24.03
N GLU A 252 57.04 4.23 -24.21
CA GLU A 252 57.18 3.53 -25.49
C GLU A 252 56.09 3.92 -26.50
N GLU A 253 54.85 4.13 -26.05
CA GLU A 253 53.76 4.68 -26.88
C GLU A 253 54.06 6.13 -27.30
N SER A 254 54.60 6.94 -26.41
CA SER A 254 55.04 8.30 -26.73
C SER A 254 56.19 8.29 -27.74
N LEU A 255 57.14 7.36 -27.61
CA LEU A 255 58.27 7.18 -28.54
C LEU A 255 57.86 6.58 -29.89
N THR A 256 56.89 5.67 -29.96
CA THR A 256 56.35 5.16 -31.22
C THR A 256 55.45 6.19 -31.91
N HIS A 257 54.69 6.99 -31.16
CA HIS A 257 53.83 8.04 -31.69
C HIS A 257 54.63 9.28 -32.14
N THR A 258 55.75 9.60 -31.48
CA THR A 258 56.71 10.60 -32.00
C THR A 258 57.47 10.07 -33.20
N ARG A 259 57.93 8.81 -33.21
CA ARG A 259 58.55 8.19 -34.40
C ARG A 259 57.60 8.15 -35.60
N SER A 260 56.35 7.71 -35.43
CA SER A 260 55.38 7.68 -36.54
C SER A 260 55.00 9.09 -37.00
N ARG A 261 54.91 10.07 -36.10
CA ARG A 261 54.78 11.49 -36.46
C ARG A 261 55.99 11.96 -37.28
N ILE A 262 57.22 11.63 -36.89
CA ILE A 262 58.46 12.00 -37.60
C ILE A 262 58.54 11.35 -38.98
N LEU A 263 58.18 10.07 -39.09
CA LEU A 263 58.13 9.33 -40.37
C LEU A 263 57.04 9.85 -41.31
N ASN A 264 55.92 10.33 -40.76
CA ASN A 264 54.80 10.89 -41.53
C ASN A 264 54.93 12.42 -41.79
N THR A 265 55.85 13.12 -41.12
CA THR A 265 56.22 14.49 -41.50
C THR A 265 57.23 14.47 -42.65
N PRO A 266 57.02 15.24 -43.73
CA PRO A 266 57.99 15.31 -44.81
C PRO A 266 59.32 15.90 -44.31
N ALA A 267 60.44 15.32 -44.73
CA ALA A 267 61.78 15.72 -44.30
C ALA A 267 62.21 17.13 -44.78
N LEU A 268 61.43 17.73 -45.69
CA LEU A 268 61.52 19.13 -46.09
C LEU A 268 60.22 19.85 -45.72
N ALA A 269 60.34 21.05 -45.16
CA ALA A 269 59.18 21.94 -45.00
C ALA A 269 58.66 22.31 -46.39
N SER A 270 57.45 21.85 -46.75
CA SER A 270 56.91 21.99 -48.11
C SER A 270 56.49 23.43 -48.43
N SER A 271 57.47 24.25 -48.79
CA SER A 271 57.30 25.65 -49.22
C SER A 271 56.83 25.75 -50.69
N SER A 272 55.83 24.97 -51.07
CA SER A 272 55.21 24.99 -52.40
C SER A 272 53.69 24.84 -52.32
N ARG A 273 53.00 25.96 -52.49
CA ARG A 273 51.63 25.95 -53.02
C ARG A 273 51.73 25.67 -54.52
N LEU A 274 50.76 24.91 -55.07
CA LEU A 274 50.64 24.47 -56.47
C LEU A 274 51.58 23.27 -56.81
N LEU A 275 51.06 22.04 -56.94
CA LEU A 275 50.47 21.38 -58.14
C LEU A 275 51.55 20.92 -59.16
N THR A 276 51.51 19.72 -59.79
CA THR A 276 50.44 18.72 -60.04
C THR A 276 50.88 17.25 -59.80
N SER A 277 50.01 16.29 -60.13
CA SER A 277 50.16 14.82 -59.95
C SER A 277 51.12 14.13 -60.93
N PHE A 278 51.87 13.12 -60.45
CA PHE A 278 52.14 11.90 -61.23
C PHE A 278 52.37 10.65 -60.34
N GLY A 279 51.46 9.66 -60.41
CA GLY A 279 51.62 8.25 -59.98
C GLY A 279 52.00 7.91 -58.52
N GLY A 280 51.14 7.21 -57.76
CA GLY A 280 51.55 6.76 -56.41
C GLY A 280 50.62 5.84 -55.59
N LEU A 281 49.29 5.94 -55.74
CA LEU A 281 48.25 5.05 -55.16
C LEU A 281 48.25 4.70 -53.64
N LYS A 282 47.09 4.94 -53.01
CA LYS A 282 46.68 4.57 -51.64
C LYS A 282 47.33 5.44 -50.54
N LYS A 283 46.59 5.99 -49.58
CA LYS A 283 45.28 5.56 -49.04
C LYS A 283 44.38 6.77 -48.72
N GLU A 284 43.10 6.68 -49.07
CA GLU A 284 42.05 7.62 -48.65
C GLU A 284 41.44 7.23 -47.28
N GLU A 285 40.55 8.09 -46.77
CA GLU A 285 39.77 7.93 -45.52
C GLU A 285 40.62 8.04 -44.23
N ILE A 286 40.21 8.78 -43.18
CA ILE A 286 38.91 9.40 -42.85
C ILE A 286 39.15 10.82 -42.27
N SER A 287 38.50 11.86 -42.79
CA SER A 287 38.41 13.16 -42.09
C SER A 287 37.16 13.99 -42.41
N ASN A 288 36.00 13.34 -42.59
CA ASN A 288 34.72 14.05 -42.70
C ASN A 288 34.21 14.51 -41.31
N LYS A 289 34.55 15.75 -40.94
CA LYS A 289 33.71 16.62 -40.08
C LYS A 289 34.20 18.07 -40.12
N SER A 290 33.34 18.98 -40.54
CA SER A 290 33.62 20.41 -40.67
C SER A 290 33.62 21.10 -39.30
N ALA A 291 34.75 21.68 -38.92
CA ALA A 291 34.79 22.65 -37.83
C ALA A 291 34.40 24.04 -38.38
N GLN A 292 33.26 24.58 -37.92
CA GLN A 292 32.87 25.95 -38.27
C GLN A 292 33.83 26.95 -37.60
N LEU A 293 34.37 27.88 -38.38
CA LEU A 293 35.25 28.94 -37.87
C LEU A 293 34.43 29.94 -37.04
N THR A 294 34.52 29.83 -35.72
CA THR A 294 33.84 30.76 -34.80
C THR A 294 34.58 32.10 -34.73
N ARG A 295 33.83 33.18 -34.48
CA ARG A 295 34.27 34.58 -34.61
C ARG A 295 35.54 34.94 -33.81
N ASN A 296 35.83 34.22 -32.74
CA ASN A 296 36.99 34.44 -31.87
C ASN A 296 38.31 33.90 -32.46
N ALA A 297 38.25 32.93 -33.39
CA ALA A 297 39.43 32.33 -34.01
C ALA A 297 40.20 33.27 -34.96
N LEU A 298 39.62 34.42 -35.31
CA LEU A 298 40.21 35.44 -36.19
C LEU A 298 40.76 36.66 -35.44
N GLY A 299 40.83 36.63 -34.10
CA GLY A 299 41.48 37.68 -33.29
C GLY A 299 40.76 39.04 -33.23
N ILE A 300 39.51 39.12 -33.67
CA ILE A 300 38.75 40.39 -33.77
C ILE A 300 38.13 40.76 -32.42
N THR A 301 38.83 41.57 -31.61
CA THR A 301 38.28 42.14 -30.37
C THR A 301 37.51 43.43 -30.62
N ILE A 302 36.20 43.46 -30.30
CA ILE A 302 35.40 44.69 -30.39
C ILE A 302 35.66 45.57 -29.16
N LYS A 303 36.03 46.82 -29.39
CA LYS A 303 36.28 47.84 -28.36
C LYS A 303 34.96 48.29 -27.74
N ARG A 304 34.75 48.04 -26.44
CA ARG A 304 33.56 48.52 -25.70
C ARG A 304 33.62 50.06 -25.61
N SER A 305 32.58 50.73 -26.08
CA SER A 305 32.38 52.16 -25.87
C SER A 305 31.91 52.44 -24.44
N LYS A 306 32.44 53.50 -23.83
CA LYS A 306 31.94 54.09 -22.59
C LYS A 306 30.69 54.93 -22.93
N LEU A 307 29.63 54.81 -22.14
CA LEU A 307 28.54 55.78 -22.09
C LEU A 307 28.02 55.86 -20.65
N GLU A 308 27.51 57.03 -20.28
CA GLU A 308 27.19 57.42 -18.91
C GLU A 308 25.69 57.72 -18.74
N VAL A 309 25.31 57.99 -17.49
CA VAL A 309 23.93 58.11 -16.99
C VAL A 309 23.21 59.35 -17.55
N LEU A 310 21.91 59.23 -17.87
CA LEU A 310 20.82 60.09 -17.34
C LEU A 310 19.42 59.75 -17.90
N ASN A 311 18.40 60.33 -17.28
CA ASN A 311 16.97 60.08 -17.49
C ASN A 311 16.38 60.94 -18.63
N ASP A 312 15.25 60.54 -19.21
CA ASP A 312 13.93 61.16 -18.90
C ASP A 312 12.80 60.56 -19.77
N SER A 313 11.55 60.72 -19.30
CA SER A 313 10.30 60.37 -20.02
C SER A 313 9.66 61.61 -20.66
N PRO A 314 8.77 61.45 -21.66
CA PRO A 314 7.35 61.58 -21.30
C PRO A 314 6.33 60.72 -22.10
N GLU A 315 5.20 60.45 -21.43
CA GLU A 315 3.77 60.46 -21.84
C GLU A 315 3.39 60.34 -23.34
N ASP A 316 2.38 59.54 -23.74
CA ASP A 316 0.93 59.73 -23.44
C ASP A 316 0.15 58.40 -23.30
N LYS A 317 -0.78 58.24 -22.33
CA LYS A 317 -2.24 58.56 -22.37
C LYS A 317 -2.99 57.89 -23.55
N LYS A 318 -4.14 57.20 -23.41
CA LYS A 318 -5.26 57.14 -22.44
C LYS A 318 -5.81 55.68 -22.44
N LEU A 319 -6.75 55.16 -21.64
CA LEU A 319 -7.63 55.52 -20.49
C LEU A 319 -7.87 54.17 -19.71
N ALA A 320 -8.67 53.91 -18.67
CA ALA A 320 -9.68 54.61 -17.86
C ALA A 320 -9.72 53.96 -16.44
N GLU A 321 -10.01 54.68 -15.34
CA GLU A 321 -11.33 54.93 -14.70
C GLU A 321 -12.08 53.71 -14.10
N ASN A 322 -12.65 53.74 -12.88
CA ASN A 322 -12.58 54.69 -11.73
C ASN A 322 -13.21 54.05 -10.45
N GLY A 323 -12.90 54.58 -9.25
CA GLY A 323 -13.55 54.22 -7.95
C GLY A 323 -12.75 53.20 -7.11
N THR A 324 -11.98 53.51 -6.06
CA THR A 324 -12.13 54.46 -4.92
C THR A 324 -13.24 54.00 -3.96
N ILE A 325 -12.97 53.61 -2.69
CA ILE A 325 -12.83 54.55 -1.55
C ILE A 325 -12.23 53.89 -0.27
N LYS A 326 -11.23 54.58 0.31
CA LYS A 326 -10.81 54.77 1.73
C LYS A 326 -10.48 53.59 2.68
N ASP A 327 -9.42 53.87 3.46
CA ASP A 327 -8.96 53.24 4.69
C ASP A 327 -9.87 53.53 5.90
N ILE A 328 -9.69 52.76 6.98
CA ILE A 328 -9.84 53.19 8.39
C ILE A 328 -9.01 52.26 9.30
N CYS A 329 -8.30 52.84 10.28
CA CYS A 329 -7.84 52.16 11.49
C CYS A 329 -8.52 52.83 12.69
N PRO A 330 -8.70 52.11 13.81
CA PRO A 330 -8.20 52.68 15.08
C PRO A 330 -7.57 51.66 16.03
N ASN A 331 -6.80 52.17 17.00
CA ASN A 331 -6.33 51.45 18.19
C ASN A 331 -7.46 51.28 19.22
N GLU A 332 -7.27 50.43 20.25
CA GLU A 332 -6.94 50.86 21.64
C GLU A 332 -7.00 49.69 22.67
N LYS A 333 -6.03 49.68 23.61
CA LYS A 333 -6.15 49.49 25.10
C LYS A 333 -6.89 48.25 25.69
N ASP A 334 -6.59 47.73 26.90
CA ASP A 334 -5.61 48.09 27.94
C ASP A 334 -5.27 46.93 28.91
N ASN A 335 -4.05 46.96 29.46
CA ASN A 335 -3.60 46.62 30.84
C ASN A 335 -4.06 45.38 31.66
N ASN A 336 -3.03 44.62 32.09
CA ASN A 336 -2.77 44.06 33.45
C ASN A 336 -3.72 43.04 34.13
N ILE A 337 -3.10 41.92 34.57
CA ILE A 337 -3.11 41.43 35.97
C ILE A 337 -1.78 40.67 36.25
N LYS A 338 -1.38 40.52 37.52
CA LYS A 338 -0.06 40.05 37.97
C LYS A 338 -0.10 38.62 38.54
N LYS A 339 1.06 37.94 38.53
CA LYS A 339 1.66 37.00 39.53
C LYS A 339 0.73 35.96 40.22
N ASP A 340 1.15 34.70 40.37
CA ASP A 340 2.13 34.31 41.41
C ASP A 340 2.96 33.06 41.05
N ILE A 341 4.19 32.99 41.58
CA ILE A 341 5.13 31.84 41.46
C ILE A 341 5.94 31.72 42.77
N SER A 342 5.61 30.69 43.56
CA SER A 342 6.27 30.21 44.81
C SER A 342 5.42 29.03 45.33
N ASP A 343 5.91 27.87 45.77
CA ASP A 343 7.27 27.33 45.94
C ASP A 343 7.26 25.81 45.69
N ILE A 344 8.37 25.21 45.22
CA ILE A 344 8.94 23.94 45.73
C ILE A 344 10.47 24.07 45.63
N LYS A 345 11.21 23.47 46.58
CA LYS A 345 12.68 23.58 46.72
C LYS A 345 13.41 22.37 46.16
N ASP A 346 14.66 22.56 45.76
CA ASP A 346 15.61 21.47 45.47
C ASP A 346 15.91 20.62 46.71
N GLU A 347 15.97 19.30 46.56
CA GLU A 347 16.86 18.44 47.35
C GLU A 347 17.38 17.24 46.53
N LYS A 348 18.72 17.23 46.36
CA LYS A 348 19.63 16.07 46.33
C LYS A 348 19.50 15.02 45.22
N GLU A 349 20.59 14.91 44.46
CA GLU A 349 20.91 13.76 43.61
C GLU A 349 21.00 12.45 44.44
N THR A 350 20.48 11.36 43.89
CA THR A 350 20.96 10.00 44.21
C THR A 350 21.20 9.25 42.92
N LYS A 351 22.44 8.78 42.70
CA LYS A 351 22.79 7.98 41.52
C LYS A 351 22.38 6.53 41.74
N VAL A 352 21.58 6.00 40.82
CA VAL A 352 21.37 4.56 40.65
C VAL A 352 21.66 4.23 39.19
N GLU A 353 22.62 3.35 38.96
CA GLU A 353 22.99 2.88 37.62
C GLU A 353 22.10 1.69 37.25
N GLU A 354 21.35 1.78 36.15
CA GLU A 354 20.67 0.59 35.60
C GLU A 354 20.65 0.59 34.06
N LYS A 355 20.62 -0.62 33.50
CA LYS A 355 21.16 -0.88 32.15
C LYS A 355 20.14 -0.63 31.04
N VAL A 356 20.49 0.22 30.08
CA VAL A 356 19.71 0.41 28.84
C VAL A 356 19.81 -0.84 27.97
N HIS A 357 18.73 -1.63 27.91
CA HIS A 357 18.59 -2.69 26.92
C HIS A 357 17.93 -2.11 25.67
N LEU A 358 18.70 -1.97 24.58
CA LEU A 358 18.26 -1.24 23.39
C LEU A 358 17.38 -2.10 22.47
N SER A 359 16.05 -2.02 22.63
CA SER A 359 15.10 -2.63 21.69
C SER A 359 14.75 -1.66 20.56
N SER A 360 15.07 -2.03 19.31
CA SER A 360 14.82 -1.23 18.11
C SER A 360 13.32 -0.93 17.89
N GLN A 361 12.93 0.35 17.87
CA GLN A 361 11.60 0.75 17.45
C GLN A 361 11.52 0.76 15.92
N LEU A 362 10.68 -0.11 15.34
CA LEU A 362 10.36 -0.03 13.91
C LEU A 362 9.44 1.17 13.66
N SER A 363 9.96 2.22 13.02
CA SER A 363 9.14 3.28 12.44
C SER A 363 8.56 2.81 11.10
N LEU A 364 7.27 2.55 11.04
CA LEU A 364 6.57 2.19 9.81
C LEU A 364 6.47 3.42 8.89
N VAL A 365 7.37 3.53 7.91
CA VAL A 365 7.26 4.52 6.82
C VAL A 365 6.31 3.97 5.77
N GLY A 366 5.21 4.68 5.50
CA GLY A 366 4.25 4.32 4.47
C GLY A 366 4.53 5.05 3.16
N ASP A 367 5.05 4.33 2.17
CA ASP A 367 5.32 4.90 0.84
C ASP A 367 4.02 5.10 0.05
N TYR A 368 3.61 6.36 -0.10
CA TYR A 368 2.48 6.76 -0.95
C TYR A 368 2.91 6.77 -2.43
N SER A 369 2.85 5.61 -3.09
CA SER A 369 3.08 5.50 -4.53
C SER A 369 1.94 6.15 -5.32
N SER A 370 2.16 7.36 -5.82
CA SER A 370 1.21 8.06 -6.69
C SER A 370 1.31 7.56 -8.14
N SER A 371 0.61 6.48 -8.46
CA SER A 371 0.53 5.95 -9.82
C SER A 371 -0.46 6.74 -10.68
N GLU A 372 0.04 7.69 -11.46
CA GLU A 372 -0.71 8.31 -12.56
C GLU A 372 -0.64 7.40 -13.80
N GLU A 373 -1.65 6.54 -13.98
CA GLU A 373 -1.82 5.78 -15.23
C GLU A 373 -2.52 6.64 -16.30
N SER A 374 -1.85 6.84 -17.43
CA SER A 374 -2.41 7.48 -18.63
C SER A 374 -2.31 6.55 -19.83
N SER A 375 -3.45 6.08 -20.36
CA SER A 375 -3.60 5.34 -21.62
C SER A 375 -5.03 5.44 -22.12
#